data_AF-A0A3N5VQP6-F1
#
_entry.id   AF-A0A3N5VQP6-F1
#
_cell.length_a   1.000
_cell.length_b   1.000
_cell.length_c   1.000
_cell.angle_alpha   90.00
_cell.angle_beta   90.00
_cell.angle_gamma   90.00
#
_symmetry.space_group_name_H-M   'P 1'
#
loop_
_entity.id
_entity.type
_entity.pdbx_description
1 polymer ?
#
loop_
_entity_poly.entity_id
_entity_poly.type
_entity_poly.pdbx_seq_one_letter_code
_entity_poly.pdbx_strand_id
1 'polypeptide(L)'
;MNDKNNFSEDIRKFLIEHELGRRIAKMLAQSLISWDSGIDSRERVARFLNAYSVFITIHTDKENIFFDLIEERGSLSEAEHSLLLKHYKTCHNDVGGKVRVEQMTKLIGYLEEREWMN
;
A
#
# COMPACT_ATOMS: atom_id res chain seq x y z
N MET A 1 2.32 -14.23 35.34
CA MET A 1 2.45 -13.08 34.43
C MET A 1 2.97 -13.59 33.09
N ASN A 2 2.10 -13.80 32.10
CA ASN A 2 2.48 -13.92 30.68
C ASN A 2 1.21 -13.93 29.81
N ASP A 3 0.41 -12.86 29.90
CA ASP A 3 -0.52 -12.52 28.81
C ASP A 3 0.32 -11.83 27.73
N LYS A 4 1.00 -12.61 26.91
CA LYS A 4 1.64 -12.06 25.71
C LYS A 4 0.51 -11.66 24.77
N ASN A 5 0.30 -10.34 24.63
CA ASN A 5 -0.65 -9.70 23.72
C ASN A 5 -0.76 -10.46 22.39
N ASN A 6 -1.83 -11.25 22.24
CA ASN A 6 -1.98 -12.13 21.07
C ASN A 6 -2.58 -11.35 19.89
N PHE A 7 -1.75 -10.64 19.14
CA PHE A 7 -2.14 -9.91 17.93
C PHE A 7 -2.27 -10.80 16.67
N SER A 8 -2.20 -12.12 16.81
CA SER A 8 -2.12 -13.03 15.66
C SER A 8 -3.31 -12.91 14.71
N GLU A 9 -4.52 -12.70 15.22
CA GLU A 9 -5.70 -12.53 14.39
C GLU A 9 -5.67 -11.22 13.60
N ASP A 10 -5.26 -10.12 14.23
CA ASP A 10 -5.19 -8.81 13.58
C ASP A 10 -4.08 -8.78 12.53
N ILE A 11 -2.90 -9.33 12.85
CA ILE A 11 -1.81 -9.54 11.88
C ILE A 11 -2.31 -10.36 10.68
N ARG A 12 -3.06 -11.45 10.93
CA ARG A 12 -3.62 -12.27 9.84
C ARG A 12 -4.58 -11.47 8.95
N LYS A 13 -5.43 -10.62 9.54
CA LYS A 13 -6.34 -9.74 8.78
C LYS A 13 -5.55 -8.75 7.92
N PHE A 14 -4.56 -8.07 8.48
CA PHE A 14 -3.71 -7.13 7.74
C PHE A 14 -3.01 -7.80 6.56
N LEU A 15 -2.46 -9.01 6.74
CA LEU A 15 -1.80 -9.74 5.65
C LEU A 15 -2.76 -10.09 4.49
N ILE A 16 -4.02 -10.43 4.81
CA ILE A 16 -5.06 -10.67 3.81
C ILE A 16 -5.40 -9.36 3.07
N GLU A 17 -5.56 -8.26 3.80
CA GLU A 17 -5.81 -6.95 3.21
C GLU A 17 -4.64 -6.50 2.32
N HIS A 18 -3.38 -6.70 2.73
CA HIS A 18 -2.21 -6.42 1.90
C HIS A 18 -2.26 -7.20 0.58
N GLU A 19 -2.68 -8.46 0.60
CA GLU A 19 -2.83 -9.25 -0.61
C GLU A 19 -3.96 -8.74 -1.52
N LEU A 20 -5.07 -8.28 -0.95
CA LEU A 20 -6.11 -7.59 -1.70
C LEU A 20 -5.57 -6.33 -2.37
N GLY A 21 -4.86 -5.47 -1.63
CA GLY A 21 -4.23 -4.26 -2.15
C GLY A 21 -3.26 -4.56 -3.30
N ARG A 22 -2.40 -5.58 -3.15
CA ARG A 22 -1.49 -6.04 -4.22
C ARG A 22 -2.23 -6.47 -5.49
N ARG A 23 -3.35 -7.17 -5.35
CA ARG A 23 -4.15 -7.61 -6.50
C ARG A 23 -4.78 -6.42 -7.24
N ILE A 24 -5.35 -5.46 -6.51
CA ILE A 24 -5.92 -4.26 -7.14
C ILE A 24 -4.83 -3.48 -7.87
N ALA A 25 -3.67 -3.27 -7.25
CA ALA A 25 -2.53 -2.59 -7.88
C ALA A 25 -2.05 -3.30 -9.16
N LYS A 26 -2.01 -4.65 -9.14
CA LYS A 26 -1.67 -5.44 -10.33
C LYS A 26 -2.70 -5.26 -11.46
N MET A 27 -4.00 -5.26 -11.14
CA MET A 27 -5.07 -5.04 -12.13
C MET A 27 -5.03 -3.64 -12.73
N LEU A 28 -4.73 -2.62 -11.91
CA LEU A 28 -4.49 -1.26 -12.38
C LEU A 28 -3.30 -1.22 -13.34
N ALA A 29 -2.15 -1.78 -12.96
CA ALA A 29 -0.96 -1.81 -13.80
C ALA A 29 -1.20 -2.50 -15.15
N GLN A 30 -1.89 -3.64 -15.16
CA GLN A 30 -2.27 -4.35 -16.39
C GLN A 30 -3.21 -3.52 -17.28
N SER A 31 -4.14 -2.79 -16.67
CA SER A 31 -5.05 -1.90 -17.40
C SER A 31 -4.30 -0.71 -18.00
N LEU A 32 -3.35 -0.13 -17.26
CA LEU A 32 -2.47 0.94 -17.76
C LEU A 32 -1.62 0.50 -18.95
N ILE A 33 -0.99 -0.68 -18.86
CA ILE A 33 -0.20 -1.25 -19.98
C ILE A 33 -1.09 -1.46 -21.21
N SER A 34 -2.33 -1.91 -21.02
CA SER A 34 -3.28 -2.08 -22.13
C SER A 34 -3.67 -0.74 -22.76
N TRP A 35 -3.87 0.29 -21.93
CA TRP A 35 -4.21 1.62 -22.45
C TRP A 35 -3.04 2.24 -23.23
N ASP A 36 -1.82 2.12 -22.69
CA ASP A 36 -0.60 2.59 -23.34
C ASP A 36 -0.34 1.88 -24.68
N SER A 37 -0.75 0.61 -24.82
CA SER A 37 -0.70 -0.13 -26.09
C SER A 37 -1.83 0.19 -27.07
N GLY A 38 -2.71 1.15 -26.76
CA GLY A 38 -3.80 1.61 -27.63
C GLY A 38 -5.11 0.84 -27.46
N ILE A 39 -5.21 -0.10 -26.51
CA ILE A 39 -6.47 -0.79 -26.19
C ILE A 39 -7.30 0.10 -25.27
N ASP A 40 -8.54 0.43 -25.67
CA ASP A 40 -9.42 1.21 -24.80
C ASP A 40 -9.73 0.45 -23.50
N SER A 41 -9.15 0.95 -22.42
CA SER A 41 -9.24 0.39 -21.07
C SER A 41 -9.38 1.48 -20.01
N ARG A 42 -9.74 2.70 -20.44
CA ARG A 42 -9.94 3.89 -19.59
C ARG A 42 -10.85 3.62 -18.41
N GLU A 43 -11.98 2.96 -18.66
CA GLU A 43 -12.93 2.58 -17.61
C GLU A 43 -12.29 1.67 -16.55
N ARG A 44 -11.53 0.65 -16.97
CA ARG A 44 -10.85 -0.27 -16.06
C ARG A 44 -9.77 0.45 -15.24
N VAL A 45 -9.02 1.34 -15.89
CA VAL A 45 -8.04 2.20 -15.21
C VAL A 45 -8.73 3.04 -14.14
N ALA A 46 -9.79 3.76 -14.48
CA ALA A 46 -10.56 4.57 -13.53
C ALA A 46 -11.12 3.72 -12.38
N ARG A 47 -11.70 2.54 -12.69
CA ARG A 47 -12.26 1.62 -11.71
C ARG A 47 -11.21 1.13 -10.71
N PHE A 48 -10.08 0.63 -11.18
CA PHE A 48 -9.04 0.09 -10.30
C PHE A 48 -8.26 1.17 -9.57
N LEU A 49 -8.09 2.36 -10.17
CA LEU A 49 -7.51 3.51 -9.49
C LEU A 49 -8.41 3.94 -8.31
N ASN A 50 -9.71 4.08 -8.55
CA ASN A 50 -10.68 4.41 -7.50
C ASN A 50 -10.71 3.33 -6.41
N ALA A 51 -10.78 2.05 -6.79
CA ALA A 51 -10.77 0.94 -5.85
C ALA A 51 -9.49 0.94 -4.99
N TYR A 52 -8.33 1.21 -5.59
CA TYR A 52 -7.06 1.28 -4.87
C TYR A 52 -7.02 2.49 -3.92
N SER A 53 -7.49 3.66 -4.36
CA SER A 53 -7.54 4.87 -3.55
C SER A 53 -8.44 4.70 -2.31
N VAL A 54 -9.62 4.10 -2.48
CA VAL A 54 -10.53 3.82 -1.37
C VAL A 54 -9.90 2.77 -0.43
N PHE A 55 -9.36 1.69 -0.99
CA PHE A 55 -8.73 0.63 -0.21
C PHE A 55 -7.56 1.17 0.63
N ILE A 56 -6.62 1.90 0.02
CA ILE A 56 -5.41 2.34 0.71
C ILE A 56 -5.75 3.28 1.87
N THR A 57 -6.70 4.20 1.68
CA THR A 57 -7.17 5.13 2.72
C THR A 57 -7.70 4.36 3.94
N ILE A 58 -8.64 3.43 3.70
CA ILE A 58 -9.24 2.63 4.79
C ILE A 58 -8.18 1.76 5.47
N HIS A 59 -7.28 1.17 4.68
CA HIS A 59 -6.27 0.26 5.19
C HIS A 59 -5.24 0.98 6.07
N THR A 60 -4.74 2.15 5.63
CA THR A 60 -3.79 2.94 6.43
C THR A 60 -4.41 3.48 7.71
N ASP A 61 -5.70 3.84 7.69
CA ASP A 61 -6.40 4.27 8.90
C ASP A 61 -6.47 3.15 9.95
N LYS A 62 -6.73 1.91 9.52
CA LYS A 62 -6.71 0.74 10.41
C LYS A 62 -5.31 0.44 10.95
N GLU A 63 -4.29 0.55 10.09
CA GLU A 63 -2.89 0.36 10.52
C GLU A 63 -2.49 1.41 11.56
N ASN A 64 -2.86 2.68 11.38
CA ASN A 64 -2.60 3.73 12.37
C ASN A 64 -3.20 3.40 13.74
N ILE A 65 -4.49 3.04 13.77
CA ILE A 65 -5.18 2.64 15.01
C ILE A 65 -4.50 1.43 15.67
N PHE A 66 -4.03 0.47 14.87
CA PHE A 66 -3.32 -0.69 15.38
C PHE A 66 -1.95 -0.31 15.94
N PHE A 67 -1.20 0.58 15.30
CA PHE A 67 0.08 1.05 15.81
C PHE A 67 -0.06 1.84 17.12
N ASP A 68 -1.06 2.72 17.22
CA ASP A 68 -1.38 3.42 18.47
C ASP A 68 -1.63 2.42 19.60
N LEU A 69 -2.38 1.34 19.35
CA LEU A 69 -2.63 0.27 20.32
C LEU A 69 -1.34 -0.46 20.76
N ILE A 70 -0.42 -0.72 19.83
CA ILE A 70 0.87 -1.35 20.13
C ILE A 70 1.69 -0.47 21.08
N GLU A 71 1.75 0.83 20.80
CA GLU A 71 2.47 1.83 21.58
C GLU A 71 1.87 2.02 22.97
N GLU A 72 0.55 2.24 23.06
CA GLU A 72 -0.16 2.41 24.33
C GLU A 72 0.03 1.22 25.28
N ARG A 73 0.12 0.01 24.74
CA ARG A 73 0.32 -1.22 25.51
C ARG A 73 1.77 -1.49 25.88
N GLY A 74 2.72 -0.70 25.38
CA GLY A 74 4.15 -0.98 25.56
C GLY A 74 4.53 -2.38 25.07
N SER A 75 3.94 -2.81 23.95
CA SER A 75 4.06 -4.21 23.48
C SER A 75 5.44 -4.55 22.93
N LEU A 76 6.30 -3.55 22.75
CA LEU A 76 7.66 -3.68 22.24
C LEU A 76 8.64 -3.03 23.21
N SER A 77 9.78 -3.66 23.41
CA SER A 77 10.92 -3.04 24.08
C SER A 77 11.66 -2.06 23.15
N GLU A 78 12.45 -1.15 23.73
CA GLU A 78 13.31 -0.21 23.00
C GLU A 78 14.25 -0.91 21.99
N ALA A 79 14.76 -2.09 22.36
CA ALA A 79 15.62 -2.88 21.49
C ALA A 79 14.86 -3.44 20.27
N GLU A 80 13.62 -3.92 20.48
CA GLU A 80 12.74 -4.39 19.40
C GLU A 80 12.32 -3.24 18.48
N HIS A 81 11.99 -2.08 19.05
CA HIS A 81 11.65 -0.88 18.28
C HIS A 81 12.83 -0.43 17.39
N SER A 82 14.05 -0.42 17.95
CA SER A 82 15.28 -0.10 17.21
C SER A 82 15.53 -1.07 16.06
N LEU A 83 15.30 -2.37 16.28
CA LEU A 83 15.45 -3.40 15.25
C LEU A 83 14.41 -3.23 14.13
N LEU A 84 13.14 -2.98 14.49
CA LEU A 84 12.06 -2.71 13.53
C LEU A 84 12.36 -1.48 12.67
N LEU A 85 12.80 -0.37 13.28
CA LEU A 85 13.16 0.84 12.55
C LEU A 85 14.31 0.59 11.56
N LYS A 86 15.31 -0.21 11.95
CA LYS A 86 16.40 -0.59 11.05
C LYS A 86 15.87 -1.40 9.86
N HIS A 87 15.01 -2.40 10.11
CA HIS A 87 14.39 -3.18 9.04
C HIS A 87 13.53 -2.32 8.12
N TYR A 88 12.73 -1.40 8.66
CA TYR A 88 11.94 -0.46 7.89
C TYR A 88 12.81 0.36 6.94
N LYS A 89 13.91 0.94 7.43
CA LYS A 89 14.83 1.74 6.61
C LYS A 89 15.45 0.94 5.47
N THR A 90 15.83 -0.32 5.73
CA THR A 90 16.33 -1.22 4.68
C THR A 90 15.26 -1.48 3.61
N CYS A 91 14.06 -1.93 4.03
CA CYS A 91 12.96 -2.22 3.11
C CYS A 91 12.50 -0.98 2.33
N HIS A 92 12.46 0.19 2.97
CA HIS A 92 12.07 1.44 2.33
C HIS A 92 13.01 1.79 1.17
N ASN A 93 14.32 1.65 1.38
CA ASN A 93 15.31 1.89 0.34
C ASN A 93 15.20 0.88 -0.81
N ASP A 94 14.95 -0.39 -0.50
CA ASP A 94 14.88 -1.47 -1.49
C ASP A 94 13.60 -1.43 -2.34
N VAL A 95 12.45 -1.14 -1.71
CA VAL A 95 11.13 -1.32 -2.32
C VAL A 95 10.49 0.01 -2.73
N GLY A 96 10.66 1.06 -1.92
CA GLY A 96 10.00 2.36 -2.05
C GLY A 96 10.94 3.53 -2.36
N GLY A 97 12.21 3.25 -2.70
CA GLY A 97 13.23 4.27 -2.91
C GLY A 97 12.90 5.26 -4.04
N LYS A 98 13.72 6.31 -4.14
CA LYS A 98 13.58 7.44 -5.07
C LYS A 98 13.13 7.04 -6.48
N VAL A 99 13.69 5.98 -7.05
CA VAL A 99 13.36 5.47 -8.39
C VAL A 99 11.88 5.11 -8.52
N ARG A 100 11.29 4.42 -7.53
CA ARG A 100 9.88 4.01 -7.58
C ARG A 100 8.97 5.22 -7.46
N VAL A 101 9.32 6.17 -6.59
CA VAL A 101 8.59 7.44 -6.46
C VAL A 101 8.61 8.21 -7.78
N GLU A 102 9.77 8.33 -8.42
CA GLU A 102 9.90 8.99 -9.72
C GLU A 102 9.08 8.30 -10.83
N GLN A 103 9.05 6.96 -10.83
CA GLN A 103 8.21 6.19 -11.76
C GLN A 103 6.71 6.47 -11.52
N MET A 104 6.28 6.53 -10.26
CA MET A 104 4.89 6.86 -9.92
C MET A 104 4.53 8.28 -10.33
N THR A 105 5.40 9.26 -10.09
CA THR A 105 5.19 10.65 -10.53
C THR A 105 5.04 10.75 -12.05
N LYS A 106 5.87 10.02 -12.82
CA LYS A 106 5.73 9.96 -14.28
C LYS A 106 4.41 9.35 -14.74
N LEU A 107 3.95 8.29 -14.07
CA LEU A 107 2.65 7.67 -14.38
C LEU A 107 1.48 8.59 -14.06
N ILE A 108 1.55 9.35 -12.96
CA ILE A 108 0.54 10.36 -12.63
C ILE A 108 0.52 11.45 -13.70
N GLY A 109 1.67 12.01 -14.08
CA GLY A 109 1.74 13.02 -15.15
C GLY A 109 1.20 12.49 -16.48
N TYR A 110 1.54 11.26 -16.86
CA TYR A 110 0.93 10.59 -18.02
C TYR A 110 -0.59 10.57 -17.93
N LEU A 111 -1.16 10.21 -16.78
CA LEU A 111 -2.61 10.12 -16.58
C LEU A 111 -3.29 11.50 -16.66
N GLU A 112 -2.64 12.54 -16.13
CA GLU A 112 -3.15 13.92 -16.15
C GLU A 112 -3.21 14.50 -17.58
N GLU A 113 -2.30 14.09 -18.47
CA GLU A 113 -2.24 14.57 -19.86
C GLU A 113 -3.21 13.85 -20.82
N ARG A 114 -3.89 12.79 -20.38
CA ARG A 114 -4.81 12.02 -21.24
C ARG A 114 -6.18 12.66 -21.34
N GLU A 115 -6.77 12.54 -22.54
CA GLU A 115 -8.18 12.81 -22.77
C GLU A 115 -9.06 11.69 -22.20
N TRP A 116 -9.78 12.00 -21.13
CA TRP A 116 -10.61 11.04 -20.40
C TRP A 116 -12.03 10.89 -20.97
N MET A 117 -12.56 11.97 -21.56
CA MET A 117 -13.94 12.05 -22.04
C MET A 117 -13.97 12.53 -23.50
N ASN A 118 -13.83 11.58 -24.42
CA ASN A 118 -14.11 11.72 -25.85
C ASN A 118 -14.84 10.47 -26.33
#